data_AF-A0A962FP39-F1
#
_entry.id   AF-A0A962FP39-F1
#
_cell.length_a   1.000
_cell.length_b   1.000
_cell.length_c   1.000
_cell.angle_alpha   90.00
_cell.angle_beta   90.00
_cell.angle_gamma   90.00
#
_symmetry.space_group_name_H-M   'P 1'
#
loop_
_entity.id
_entity.type
_entity.pdbx_description
1 polymer ?
#
loop_
_entity_poly.entity_id
_entity_poly.type
_entity_poly.pdbx_seq_one_letter_code
_entity_poly.pdbx_strand_id
1 'polypeptide(L)'
;MKLPYVLLAFIAGIAPTAQATCSSPVVVEMRTTSPLKAAEPDASFIVRVHQNGCLESHRPHYDTQAGTLQGHLDSKSLISLQSQIRASGVALIRPEELRSELDAEQAQKGQQPGAKTLWRVSDGDLIELRVPANEKLEQAKTIRWRTLDDDLLNHPDHPQLLAIRAVQQLILEVQDKAVAREATR
;
A
#
# COMPACT_ATOMS: atom_id res chain seq x y z
N MET A 1 -23.97 13.73 67.90
CA MET A 1 -24.85 14.06 66.76
C MET A 1 -23.96 14.35 65.55
N LYS A 2 -24.31 13.77 64.40
CA LYS A 2 -23.47 13.58 63.21
C LYS A 2 -23.39 14.85 62.35
N LEU A 3 -22.19 15.19 61.86
CA LEU A 3 -21.97 16.13 60.75
C LEU A 3 -22.27 15.44 59.40
N PRO A 4 -22.96 16.09 58.44
CA PRO A 4 -23.02 15.61 57.06
C PRO A 4 -21.87 16.23 56.24
N TYR A 5 -20.95 15.37 55.79
CA TYR A 5 -20.06 15.66 54.67
C TYR A 5 -20.83 15.41 53.37
N VAL A 6 -21.11 16.46 52.59
CA VAL A 6 -21.57 16.32 51.21
C VAL A 6 -20.34 16.30 50.31
N LEU A 7 -19.99 15.11 49.84
CA LEU A 7 -18.94 14.88 48.86
C LEU A 7 -19.50 15.17 47.46
N LEU A 8 -19.14 16.30 46.87
CA LEU A 8 -19.41 16.61 45.46
C LEU A 8 -18.41 15.85 44.58
N ALA A 9 -18.85 14.76 43.96
CA ALA A 9 -18.09 14.04 42.95
C ALA A 9 -18.16 14.81 41.61
N PHE A 10 -17.06 15.46 41.23
CA PHE A 10 -16.85 15.93 39.86
C PHE A 10 -16.52 14.72 38.98
N ILE A 11 -17.49 14.25 38.18
CA ILE A 11 -17.22 13.34 37.07
C ILE A 11 -16.78 14.23 35.90
N ALA A 12 -15.46 14.36 35.70
CA ALA A 12 -14.91 14.91 34.47
C ALA A 12 -15.20 13.90 33.34
N GLY A 13 -16.22 14.19 32.54
CA GLY A 13 -16.51 13.46 31.32
C GLY A 13 -15.35 13.62 30.35
N ILE A 14 -14.56 12.56 30.17
CA ILE A 14 -13.59 12.47 29.08
C ILE A 14 -14.42 12.24 27.83
N ALA A 15 -14.69 13.30 27.06
CA ALA A 15 -15.30 13.14 25.76
C ALA A 15 -14.34 12.33 24.88
N PRO A 16 -14.77 11.23 24.25
CA PRO A 16 -13.94 10.54 23.28
C PRO A 16 -13.61 11.52 22.16
N THR A 17 -12.33 11.83 21.97
CA THR A 17 -11.86 12.56 20.79
C THR A 17 -12.25 11.74 19.58
N ALA A 18 -13.25 12.19 18.83
CA ALA A 18 -13.61 11.60 17.56
C ALA A 18 -12.36 11.64 16.67
N GLN A 19 -11.78 10.47 16.38
CA GLN A 19 -10.69 10.35 15.41
C GLN A 19 -11.21 10.91 14.08
N ALA A 20 -10.53 11.91 13.54
CA ALA A 20 -10.92 12.53 12.28
C ALA A 20 -10.83 11.49 11.16
N THR A 21 -11.97 10.99 10.70
CA THR A 21 -12.01 9.99 9.63
C THR A 21 -11.57 10.60 8.30
N CYS A 22 -10.73 9.88 7.55
CA CYS A 22 -10.36 10.32 6.21
C CYS A 22 -11.60 10.24 5.31
N SER A 23 -12.15 11.41 4.96
CA SER A 23 -13.42 11.53 4.23
C SER A 23 -13.27 12.12 2.82
N SER A 24 -12.07 12.53 2.43
CA SER A 24 -11.82 13.05 1.08
C SER A 24 -11.54 11.90 0.08
N PRO A 25 -11.67 12.11 -1.24
CA PRO A 25 -11.40 11.06 -2.22
C PRO A 25 -9.98 10.50 -2.13
N VAL A 26 -9.82 9.20 -2.37
CA VAL A 26 -8.51 8.54 -2.44
C VAL A 26 -7.79 8.94 -3.73
N VAL A 27 -6.51 9.29 -3.64
CA VAL A 27 -5.64 9.61 -4.80
C VAL A 27 -4.68 8.50 -5.14
N VAL A 28 -4.35 7.64 -4.17
CA VAL A 28 -3.47 6.47 -4.34
C VAL A 28 -3.96 5.40 -3.38
N GLU A 29 -4.10 4.17 -3.86
CA GLU A 29 -4.31 2.99 -3.01
C GLU A 29 -3.31 1.90 -3.39
N MET A 30 -2.67 1.33 -2.37
CA MET A 30 -1.91 0.08 -2.49
C MET A 30 -2.57 -0.96 -1.60
N ARG A 31 -2.69 -2.17 -2.13
CA ARG A 31 -3.11 -3.35 -1.38
C ARG A 31 -2.08 -4.46 -1.57
N THR A 32 -1.75 -5.14 -0.48
CA THR A 32 -0.91 -6.33 -0.50
C THR A 32 -1.67 -7.47 0.16
N THR A 33 -1.76 -8.61 -0.52
CA THR A 33 -2.46 -9.80 -0.03
C THR A 33 -1.58 -11.02 -0.16
N SER A 34 -1.28 -11.67 0.97
CA SER A 34 -0.53 -12.92 0.95
C SER A 34 -1.40 -14.07 0.43
N PRO A 35 -0.91 -14.90 -0.52
CA PRO A 35 -1.64 -16.09 -0.96
C PRO A 35 -1.93 -17.06 0.18
N LEU A 36 -1.04 -17.13 1.18
CA LEU A 36 -1.19 -17.99 2.35
C LEU A 36 -2.36 -17.57 3.25
N LYS A 37 -2.86 -16.34 3.09
CA LYS A 37 -3.94 -15.74 3.88
C LYS A 37 -5.13 -15.32 3.03
N ALA A 38 -5.16 -15.64 1.73
CA ALA A 38 -6.19 -15.17 0.81
C ALA A 38 -7.62 -15.65 1.15
N ALA A 39 -7.75 -16.71 1.94
CA ALA A 39 -9.04 -17.19 2.43
C ALA A 39 -9.55 -16.44 3.67
N GLU A 40 -8.72 -15.62 4.31
CA GLU A 40 -9.11 -14.84 5.48
C GLU A 40 -10.03 -13.67 5.04
N PRO A 41 -11.10 -13.36 5.80
CA PRO A 41 -11.99 -12.23 5.49
C PRO A 41 -11.27 -10.87 5.47
N ASP A 42 -10.20 -10.76 6.23
CA ASP A 42 -9.34 -9.59 6.37
C ASP A 42 -7.89 -9.99 6.07
N ALA A 43 -7.63 -10.28 4.80
CA ALA A 43 -6.36 -10.83 4.31
C ALA A 43 -5.35 -9.77 3.87
N SER A 44 -5.74 -8.50 3.81
CA SER A 44 -5.04 -7.49 3.03
C SER A 44 -4.47 -6.39 3.89
N PHE A 45 -3.18 -6.11 3.71
CA PHE A 45 -2.60 -4.83 4.08
C PHE A 45 -3.03 -3.77 3.05
N ILE A 46 -3.54 -2.62 3.50
CA ILE A 46 -4.03 -1.56 2.61
C ILE A 46 -3.47 -0.21 3.06
N VAL A 47 -2.89 0.54 2.13
CA VAL A 47 -2.53 1.95 2.31
C VAL A 47 -3.35 2.80 1.36
N ARG A 48 -4.06 3.80 1.89
CA ARG A 48 -4.80 4.81 1.12
C ARG A 48 -4.28 6.18 1.44
N VAL A 49 -4.02 6.97 0.40
CA VAL A 49 -3.72 8.39 0.53
C VAL A 49 -4.85 9.17 -0.09
N HIS A 50 -5.37 10.15 0.65
CA HIS A 50 -6.51 10.95 0.26
C HIS A 50 -6.09 12.34 -0.25
N GLN A 51 -6.98 13.00 -1.00
CA GLN A 51 -6.73 14.31 -1.62
C GLN A 51 -6.34 15.41 -0.62
N ASN A 52 -6.82 15.33 0.62
CA ASN A 52 -6.49 16.27 1.68
C ASN A 52 -5.21 15.90 2.46
N GLY A 53 -4.46 14.90 2.03
CA GLY A 53 -3.24 14.43 2.70
C GLY A 53 -3.49 13.46 3.87
N CYS A 54 -4.75 13.14 4.18
CA CYS A 54 -5.07 12.07 5.12
C CYS A 54 -4.55 10.73 4.58
N LEU A 55 -3.86 9.96 5.42
CA LEU A 55 -3.33 8.64 5.09
C LEU A 55 -4.00 7.61 6.00
N GLU A 56 -4.54 6.54 5.41
CA GLU A 56 -5.06 5.39 6.13
C GLU A 56 -4.17 4.17 5.85
N SER A 57 -3.76 3.47 6.90
CA SER A 57 -3.02 2.23 6.84
C SER A 57 -3.80 1.17 7.60
N HIS A 58 -4.45 0.27 6.87
CA HIS A 58 -5.13 -0.87 7.44
C HIS A 58 -4.22 -2.09 7.44
N ARG A 59 -4.05 -2.71 8.61
CA ARG A 59 -3.32 -3.95 8.81
C ARG A 59 -4.29 -5.06 9.21
N PRO A 60 -4.13 -6.26 8.62
CA PRO A 60 -5.04 -7.36 8.88
C PRO A 60 -4.98 -7.81 10.34
N HIS A 61 -6.08 -8.35 10.85
CA HIS A 61 -6.25 -8.72 12.26
C HIS A 61 -5.22 -9.72 12.82
N TYR A 62 -4.56 -10.49 11.95
CA TYR A 62 -3.51 -11.43 12.35
C TYR A 62 -2.11 -10.80 12.44
N ASP A 63 -1.97 -9.51 12.07
CA ASP A 63 -0.75 -8.73 12.30
C ASP A 63 -0.69 -8.26 13.75
N THR A 64 0.50 -8.24 14.34
CA THR A 64 0.76 -7.65 15.66
C THR A 64 0.35 -6.18 15.78
N GLN A 65 0.31 -5.45 14.67
CA GLN A 65 -0.12 -4.05 14.55
C GLN A 65 -1.49 -3.93 13.87
N ALA A 66 -2.35 -4.95 14.02
CA ALA A 66 -3.69 -5.01 13.46
C ALA A 66 -4.52 -3.73 13.70
N GLY A 67 -5.41 -3.45 12.74
CA GLY A 67 -6.33 -2.32 12.80
C GLY A 67 -6.00 -1.25 11.77
N THR A 68 -6.69 -0.12 11.88
CA THR A 68 -6.51 1.01 10.97
C THR A 68 -5.80 2.14 11.69
N LEU A 69 -4.62 2.48 11.19
CA LEU A 69 -3.84 3.63 11.62
C LEU A 69 -4.09 4.78 10.66
N GLN A 70 -4.15 5.98 11.21
CA GLN A 70 -4.28 7.21 10.42
C GLN A 70 -3.04 8.08 10.64
N GLY A 71 -2.61 8.73 9.58
CA GLY A 71 -1.54 9.70 9.59
C GLY A 71 -1.89 10.87 8.66
N HIS A 72 -1.00 11.86 8.63
CA HIS A 72 -1.21 13.03 7.80
C HIS A 72 0.05 13.42 7.02
N LEU A 73 -0.14 13.65 5.73
CA LEU A 73 0.86 14.21 4.83
C LEU A 73 0.62 15.71 4.70
N ASP A 74 1.65 16.50 4.98
CA ASP A 74 1.65 17.90 4.59
C ASP A 74 1.52 18.03 3.05
N SER A 75 1.04 19.19 2.59
CA SER A 75 0.76 19.43 1.17
C SER A 75 1.99 19.20 0.29
N LYS A 76 3.20 19.51 0.78
CA LYS A 76 4.44 19.31 0.05
C LYS A 76 4.72 17.82 -0.16
N SER A 77 4.55 17.01 0.88
CA SER A 77 4.73 15.56 0.84
C SER A 77 3.70 14.88 -0.07
N LEU A 78 2.44 15.34 -0.02
CA LEU A 78 1.38 14.85 -0.92
C LEU A 78 1.68 15.15 -2.39
N ILE A 79 2.06 16.39 -2.72
CA ILE A 79 2.42 16.79 -4.08
C ILE A 79 3.63 15.99 -4.56
N SER A 80 4.64 15.80 -3.71
CA SER A 80 5.83 15.00 -4.01
C SER A 80 5.48 13.55 -4.32
N LEU A 81 4.64 12.90 -3.51
CA LEU A 81 4.15 11.54 -3.74
C LEU A 81 3.46 11.42 -5.11
N GLN A 82 2.50 12.29 -5.40
CA GLN A 82 1.76 12.27 -6.66
C GLN A 82 2.66 12.52 -7.87
N SER A 83 3.62 13.44 -7.75
CA SER A 83 4.59 13.74 -8.81
C SER A 83 5.50 12.54 -9.10
N GLN A 84 6.00 11.87 -8.06
CA GLN A 84 6.87 10.70 -8.23
C GLN A 84 6.11 9.50 -8.82
N ILE A 85 4.87 9.26 -8.37
CA ILE A 85 4.02 8.22 -8.97
C ILE A 85 3.77 8.52 -10.45
N ARG A 86 3.45 9.77 -10.81
CA ARG A 86 3.28 10.15 -12.22
C ARG A 86 4.57 9.95 -13.02
N ALA A 87 5.70 10.38 -12.47
CA ALA A 87 7.00 10.26 -13.13
C ALA A 87 7.46 8.82 -13.33
N SER A 88 7.05 7.88 -12.46
CA SER A 88 7.35 6.46 -12.62
C SER A 88 6.72 5.83 -13.86
N GLY A 89 5.66 6.44 -14.42
CA GLY A 89 4.92 5.87 -15.53
C GLY A 89 4.11 4.62 -15.17
N VAL A 90 4.02 4.25 -13.89
CA VAL A 90 3.35 3.03 -13.43
C VAL A 90 1.91 2.92 -13.97
N ALA A 91 1.17 4.03 -14.02
CA ALA A 91 -0.23 4.07 -14.48
C ALA A 91 -0.40 3.75 -15.99
N LEU A 92 0.70 3.78 -16.75
CA LEU A 92 0.74 3.46 -18.18
C LEU A 92 1.05 1.98 -18.44
N ILE A 93 1.49 1.24 -17.42
CA ILE A 93 1.80 -0.19 -17.54
C ILE A 93 0.54 -0.96 -17.90
N ARG A 94 0.71 -1.93 -18.80
CA ARG A 94 -0.30 -2.92 -19.18
C ARG A 94 0.15 -4.27 -18.62
N PRO A 95 -0.31 -4.67 -17.43
CA PRO A 95 0.24 -5.82 -16.71
C PRO A 95 0.21 -7.12 -17.51
N GLU A 96 -0.82 -7.31 -18.31
CA GLU A 96 -1.08 -8.51 -19.10
C GLU A 96 -0.12 -8.61 -20.29
N GLU A 97 0.16 -7.48 -20.94
CA GLU A 97 1.16 -7.40 -22.02
C GLU A 97 2.56 -7.65 -21.46
N LEU A 98 2.92 -6.98 -20.36
CA LEU A 98 4.18 -7.18 -19.67
C LEU A 98 4.36 -8.63 -19.23
N ARG A 99 3.31 -9.26 -18.68
CA ARG A 99 3.39 -10.65 -18.25
C ARG A 99 3.64 -11.59 -19.42
N SER A 100 2.94 -11.37 -20.54
CA SER A 100 3.14 -12.15 -21.76
C SER A 100 4.56 -11.99 -22.32
N GLU A 101 5.14 -10.80 -22.24
CA GLU A 101 6.53 -10.53 -22.65
C GLU A 101 7.51 -11.33 -21.78
N LEU A 102 7.40 -11.24 -20.46
CA LEU A 102 8.28 -11.96 -19.52
C LEU A 102 8.17 -13.49 -19.66
N ASP A 103 6.96 -14.00 -19.87
CA ASP A 103 6.73 -15.44 -20.10
C ASP A 103 7.35 -15.91 -21.43
N ALA A 104 7.29 -15.08 -22.48
CA ALA A 104 7.93 -15.36 -23.77
C ALA A 104 9.47 -15.37 -23.66
N GLU A 105 10.05 -14.40 -22.96
CA GLU A 105 11.49 -14.35 -22.69
C GLU A 105 11.97 -15.58 -21.91
N GLN A 106 11.22 -15.99 -20.89
CA GLN A 106 11.54 -17.17 -20.10
C GLN A 106 11.45 -18.47 -20.94
N ALA A 107 10.45 -18.58 -21.81
CA ALA A 107 10.33 -19.71 -22.74
C ALA A 107 11.53 -19.81 -23.70
N GLN A 108 12.05 -18.67 -24.18
CA GLN A 108 13.25 -18.64 -25.02
C GLN A 108 14.51 -19.04 -24.24
N LYS A 109 14.69 -18.53 -23.01
CA LYS A 109 15.82 -18.90 -22.15
C LYS A 109 15.84 -20.40 -21.83
N GLY A 110 14.68 -21.01 -21.60
CA GLY A 110 14.55 -22.44 -21.33
C GLY A 110 14.95 -23.36 -22.50
N GLN A 111 15.03 -22.83 -23.72
CA GLN A 111 15.44 -23.59 -24.92
C GLN A 111 16.96 -23.57 -25.17
N GLN A 112 17.74 -22.80 -24.40
CA GLN A 112 19.19 -22.70 -24.58
C GLN A 112 19.92 -23.92 -23.97
N PRO A 113 20.91 -24.52 -24.66
CA PRO A 113 21.72 -25.61 -24.11
C PRO A 113 22.45 -25.17 -22.83
N GLY A 114 22.20 -25.85 -21.72
CA GLY A 114 22.78 -25.51 -20.41
C GLY A 114 22.00 -24.47 -19.60
N ALA A 115 20.81 -24.06 -20.05
CA ALA A 115 19.94 -23.19 -19.28
C ALA A 115 19.53 -23.86 -17.95
N LYS A 116 19.82 -23.18 -16.84
CA LYS A 116 19.24 -23.55 -15.54
C LYS A 116 17.77 -23.12 -15.53
N THR A 117 16.86 -24.07 -15.50
CA THR A 117 15.46 -23.79 -15.19
C THR A 117 15.36 -23.29 -13.75
N LEU A 118 15.17 -21.99 -13.58
CA LEU A 118 14.77 -21.41 -12.30
C LEU A 118 13.27 -21.68 -12.15
N TRP A 119 12.91 -22.54 -11.19
CA TRP A 119 11.53 -22.77 -10.83
C TRP A 119 10.98 -21.52 -10.14
N ARG A 120 9.90 -20.94 -10.66
CA ARG A 120 9.13 -19.90 -9.95
C ARG A 120 8.43 -20.57 -8.77
N VAL A 121 8.77 -20.18 -7.55
CA VAL A 121 8.06 -20.60 -6.35
C VAL A 121 7.13 -19.46 -5.98
N SER A 122 5.93 -19.47 -6.55
CA SER A 122 5.00 -18.32 -6.48
C SER A 122 4.16 -18.32 -5.20
N ASP A 123 4.81 -18.19 -4.05
CA ASP A 123 4.15 -17.81 -2.78
C ASP A 123 4.20 -16.29 -2.54
N GLY A 124 4.63 -15.52 -3.55
CA GLY A 124 4.71 -14.06 -3.49
C GLY A 124 3.35 -13.40 -3.24
N ASP A 125 3.40 -12.31 -2.48
CA ASP A 125 2.22 -11.50 -2.19
C ASP A 125 1.65 -10.87 -3.46
N LEU A 126 0.32 -10.83 -3.58
CA LEU A 126 -0.36 -10.06 -4.60
C LEU A 126 -0.32 -8.59 -4.23
N ILE A 127 0.33 -7.78 -5.05
CA ILE A 127 0.34 -6.32 -4.98
C ILE A 127 -0.72 -5.79 -5.94
N GLU A 128 -1.63 -4.95 -5.45
CA GLU A 128 -2.57 -4.18 -6.27
C GLU A 128 -2.29 -2.68 -6.07
N LEU A 129 -1.93 -1.98 -7.15
CA LEU A 129 -1.72 -0.53 -7.16
C LEU A 129 -2.85 0.13 -7.94
N ARG A 130 -3.57 1.05 -7.29
CA ARG A 130 -4.58 1.91 -7.91
C ARG A 130 -4.06 3.32 -7.94
N VAL A 131 -3.65 3.73 -9.13
CA VAL A 131 -2.94 4.97 -9.39
C VAL A 131 -3.60 5.68 -10.58
N PRO A 132 -4.07 6.92 -10.41
CA PRO A 132 -4.74 7.64 -11.48
C PRO A 132 -3.71 8.06 -12.53
N ALA A 133 -3.99 7.80 -13.80
CA ALA A 133 -3.24 8.42 -14.89
C ALA A 133 -3.47 9.95 -14.88
N ASN A 134 -4.73 10.35 -14.71
CA ASN A 134 -5.20 11.74 -14.89
C ASN A 134 -6.11 12.14 -13.70
N GLU A 135 -5.49 12.48 -12.56
CA GLU A 135 -6.08 13.15 -11.37
C GLU A 135 -7.19 12.44 -10.57
N LYS A 136 -8.02 11.57 -11.16
CA LYS A 136 -9.15 10.91 -10.48
C LYS A 136 -8.95 9.40 -10.35
N LEU A 137 -9.02 8.88 -9.13
CA LEU A 137 -8.84 7.44 -8.85
C LEU A 137 -10.01 6.57 -9.34
N GLU A 138 -11.18 7.15 -9.61
CA GLU A 138 -12.30 6.46 -10.28
C GLU A 138 -11.95 6.01 -11.69
N GLN A 139 -10.98 6.69 -12.32
CA GLN A 139 -10.44 6.34 -13.64
C GLN A 139 -9.09 5.63 -13.53
N ALA A 140 -8.61 5.35 -12.31
CA ALA A 140 -7.37 4.64 -12.10
C ALA A 140 -7.51 3.20 -12.55
N LYS A 141 -6.53 2.74 -13.33
CA LYS A 141 -6.35 1.32 -13.57
C LYS A 141 -5.74 0.69 -12.34
N THR A 142 -6.19 -0.53 -12.01
CA THR A 142 -5.56 -1.36 -11.00
C THR A 142 -4.47 -2.19 -11.66
N ILE A 143 -3.23 -2.00 -11.24
CA ILE A 143 -2.10 -2.82 -11.63
C ILE A 143 -1.98 -3.94 -10.62
N ARG A 144 -2.02 -5.18 -11.08
CA ARG A 144 -1.97 -6.38 -10.23
C ARG A 144 -0.71 -7.17 -10.54
N TRP A 145 0.09 -7.48 -9.53
CA TRP A 145 1.34 -8.21 -9.71
C TRP A 145 1.63 -9.13 -8.53
N ARG A 146 1.95 -10.42 -8.77
CA ARG A 146 2.16 -11.43 -7.72
C ARG A 146 3.63 -11.83 -7.52
N THR A 147 4.43 -11.78 -8.59
CA THR A 147 5.78 -12.34 -8.62
C THR A 147 6.85 -11.25 -8.74
N LEU A 148 6.64 -10.08 -8.14
CA LEU A 148 7.48 -8.90 -8.43
C LEU A 148 8.94 -9.15 -8.06
N ASP A 149 9.22 -9.77 -6.91
CA ASP A 149 10.58 -10.11 -6.48
C ASP A 149 11.24 -11.12 -7.44
N ASP A 150 10.53 -12.20 -7.80
CA ASP A 150 11.02 -13.21 -8.74
C ASP A 150 11.27 -12.63 -10.14
N ASP A 151 10.36 -11.80 -10.64
CA ASP A 151 10.48 -11.18 -11.95
C ASP A 151 11.64 -10.17 -11.96
N LEU A 152 11.87 -9.42 -10.87
CA LEU A 152 13.04 -8.54 -10.74
C LEU A 152 14.35 -9.31 -10.56
N LEU A 153 14.35 -10.48 -9.94
CA LEU A 153 15.54 -11.32 -9.86
C LEU A 153 15.96 -11.80 -11.26
N ASN A 154 14.99 -12.10 -12.12
CA ASN A 154 15.22 -12.59 -13.49
C ASN A 154 15.42 -11.47 -14.52
N HIS A 155 14.88 -10.28 -14.25
CA HIS A 155 14.90 -9.09 -15.12
C HIS A 155 15.18 -7.83 -14.28
N PRO A 156 16.39 -7.70 -13.69
CA PRO A 156 16.70 -6.66 -12.70
C PRO A 156 16.62 -5.24 -13.28
N ASP A 157 16.87 -5.09 -14.58
CA ASP A 157 16.88 -3.79 -15.25
C ASP A 157 15.57 -3.49 -16.00
N HIS A 158 14.53 -4.33 -15.83
CA HIS A 158 13.29 -4.15 -16.58
C HIS A 158 12.53 -2.90 -16.11
N PRO A 159 12.37 -1.86 -16.95
CA PRO A 159 11.93 -0.54 -16.52
C PRO A 159 10.53 -0.54 -15.88
N GLN A 160 9.61 -1.35 -16.42
CA GLN A 160 8.25 -1.44 -15.88
C GLN A 160 8.19 -2.16 -14.51
N LEU A 161 9.02 -3.18 -14.29
CA LEU A 161 9.09 -3.87 -13.00
C LEU A 161 9.71 -2.96 -11.94
N LEU A 162 10.76 -2.22 -12.32
CA LEU A 162 11.38 -1.19 -11.49
C LEU A 162 10.39 -0.08 -11.13
N ALA A 163 9.54 0.35 -12.07
CA ALA A 163 8.49 1.34 -11.80
C ALA A 163 7.46 0.84 -10.78
N ILE A 164 7.00 -0.42 -10.88
CA ILE A 164 6.09 -1.02 -9.90
C ILE A 164 6.75 -1.07 -8.51
N ARG A 165 8.01 -1.52 -8.43
CA ARG A 165 8.78 -1.58 -7.18
C ARG A 165 8.97 -0.21 -6.55
N ALA A 166 9.37 0.79 -7.35
CA ALA A 166 9.61 2.14 -6.87
C ALA A 166 8.34 2.75 -6.25
N VAL A 167 7.17 2.54 -6.87
CA VAL A 167 5.89 3.03 -6.35
C VAL A 167 5.48 2.30 -5.09
N GLN A 168 5.66 0.97 -5.03
CA GLN A 168 5.42 0.19 -3.82
C GLN A 168 6.26 0.72 -2.64
N GLN A 169 7.57 0.89 -2.84
CA GLN A 169 8.49 1.39 -1.82
C GLN A 169 8.13 2.82 -1.39
N LEU A 170 7.82 3.70 -2.35
CA LEU A 170 7.43 5.08 -2.06
C LEU A 170 6.19 5.13 -1.17
N ILE A 171 5.17 4.32 -1.44
CA ILE A 171 3.93 4.28 -0.63
C ILE A 171 4.23 3.79 0.80
N LEU A 172 5.04 2.74 0.93
CA LEU A 172 5.45 2.21 2.24
C LEU A 172 6.24 3.24 3.06
N GLU A 173 7.23 3.89 2.44
CA GLU A 173 8.01 4.93 3.11
C GLU A 173 7.15 6.11 3.59
N VAL A 174 6.18 6.51 2.77
CA VAL A 174 5.25 7.59 3.11
C VAL A 174 4.34 7.17 4.26
N GLN A 175 3.85 5.94 4.26
CA GLN A 175 3.08 5.37 5.37
C GLN A 175 3.90 5.34 6.66
N ASP A 176 5.13 4.84 6.63
CA ASP A 176 5.97 4.75 7.83
C ASP A 176 6.28 6.13 8.41
N LYS A 177 6.61 7.10 7.56
CA LYS A 177 6.86 8.49 7.98
C LYS A 177 5.60 9.15 8.55
N ALA A 178 4.43 8.91 7.95
CA ALA A 178 3.18 9.51 8.39
C ALA A 178 2.70 8.93 9.73
N VAL A 179 2.77 7.62 9.90
CA VAL A 179 2.35 6.92 11.12
C VAL A 179 3.32 7.21 12.27
N ALA A 180 4.63 7.23 12.02
CA ALA A 180 5.62 7.53 13.05
C ALA A 180 5.46 8.94 13.65
N ARG A 181 5.09 9.94 12.84
CA ARG A 181 4.83 11.31 13.32
C ARG A 181 3.65 11.37 14.28
N GLU A 182 2.62 10.58 14.04
CA GLU A 182 1.42 10.57 14.88
C GLU A 182 1.66 9.86 16.22
N ALA A 183 2.50 8.81 16.24
CA ALA A 183 2.90 8.14 17.48
C ALA A 183 3.73 9.03 18.44
N THR A 184 4.26 10.16 17.96
CA THR A 184 5.07 11.10 18.75
C THR A 184 4.32 12.34 19.24
N ARG A 185 3.03 12.45 18.92
CA ARG A 185 2.15 13.53 19.39
C ARG A 185 1.38 13.13 20.63
#